data_AF-A0A0A9CNL4-F1
#
_entry.id   AF-A0A0A9CNL4-F1
#
_cell.length_a   1.000
_cell.length_b   1.000
_cell.length_c   1.000
_cell.angle_alpha   90.00
_cell.angle_beta   90.00
_cell.angle_gamma   90.00
#
_symmetry.space_group_name_H-M   'P 1'
#
loop_
_entity.id
_entity.type
_entity.pdbx_description
1 polymer ?
#
loop_
_entity_poly.entity_id
_entity_poly.type
_entity_poly.pdbx_seq_one_letter_code
_entity_poly.pdbx_strand_id
1 'polypeptide(L)'
;MGFNYLHCQKAAIKTSNTGVEEAMNWLLSHMDDPDIDDPISKDAQASEQSVDEASVQTLISFGFQEDVAIKALKASVRFSYVIYRF
;
A
#
# COMPACT_ATOMS: atom_id res chain seq x y z
N MET A 1 1.10 16.39 -22.96
CA MET A 1 1.57 15.05 -23.38
C MET A 1 0.38 14.11 -23.23
N GLY A 2 -0.01 13.40 -24.28
CA GLY A 2 -1.29 12.68 -24.40
C GLY A 2 -1.41 11.38 -23.59
N PHE A 3 -0.73 11.26 -22.45
CA PHE A 3 -0.82 10.12 -21.55
C PHE A 3 -1.69 10.48 -20.36
N ASN A 4 -2.67 9.63 -20.07
CA ASN A 4 -3.57 9.82 -18.95
C ASN A 4 -2.76 9.73 -17.65
N TYR A 5 -2.75 10.79 -16.85
CA TYR A 5 -1.94 10.90 -15.62
C TYR A 5 -2.23 9.74 -14.65
N LEU A 6 -3.47 9.25 -14.67
CA LEU A 6 -3.93 8.13 -13.88
C LEU A 6 -3.20 6.84 -14.25
N HIS A 7 -2.95 6.60 -15.54
CA HIS A 7 -2.24 5.41 -16.00
C HIS A 7 -0.78 5.40 -15.55
N CYS A 8 -0.08 6.55 -15.68
CA CYS A 8 1.29 6.71 -15.18
C CYS A 8 1.37 6.48 -13.67
N GLN A 9 0.40 7.01 -12.91
CA GLN A 9 0.38 6.85 -11.46
C GLN A 9 0.11 5.39 -11.06
N LYS A 10 -0.82 4.70 -11.73
CA LYS A 10 -1.13 3.29 -11.47
C LYS A 10 0.06 2.38 -11.75
N ALA A 11 0.75 2.63 -12.85
CA ALA A 11 1.95 1.89 -13.21
C ALA A 11 3.08 2.08 -12.21
N ALA A 12 3.33 3.32 -11.77
CA ALA A 12 4.32 3.59 -10.73
C ALA A 12 4.00 2.92 -9.39
N ILE A 13 2.72 2.90 -9.00
CA ILE A 13 2.25 2.21 -7.79
C ILE A 13 2.46 0.70 -7.92
N LYS A 14 2.09 0.10 -9.06
CA LYS A 14 2.21 -1.36 -9.25
C LYS A 14 3.64 -1.84 -9.36
N THR A 15 4.56 -1.00 -9.81
CA THR A 15 5.98 -1.32 -9.82
C THR A 15 6.70 -0.89 -8.55
N SER A 16 5.97 -0.49 -7.49
CA SER A 16 6.53 -0.04 -6.21
C SER A 16 7.58 1.07 -6.37
N ASN A 17 7.40 1.95 -7.35
CA ASN A 17 8.35 3.02 -7.67
C ASN A 17 9.78 2.53 -8.01
N THR A 18 9.95 1.28 -8.42
CA THR A 18 11.26 0.65 -8.70
C THR A 18 12.00 1.32 -9.85
N GLY A 19 11.29 1.97 -10.77
CA GLY A 19 11.89 2.75 -11.84
C GLY A 19 10.89 3.15 -12.92
N VAL A 20 11.26 4.16 -13.72
CA VAL A 20 10.45 4.66 -14.83
C VAL A 20 10.31 3.61 -15.93
N GLU A 21 11.38 2.85 -16.21
CA GLU A 21 11.38 1.79 -17.22
C GLU A 21 10.42 0.65 -16.87
N GLU A 22 10.43 0.21 -15.61
CA GLU A 22 9.51 -0.83 -15.11
C GLU A 22 8.06 -0.35 -15.14
N ALA A 23 7.79 0.87 -14.68
CA ALA A 23 6.45 1.47 -14.75
C ALA A 23 5.98 1.57 -16.21
N MET A 24 6.86 1.96 -17.13
CA MET A 24 6.54 2.02 -18.55
C MET A 24 6.24 0.63 -19.14
N ASN A 25 7.00 -0.39 -18.76
CA ASN A 25 6.77 -1.77 -19.18
C ASN A 25 5.41 -2.30 -18.68
N TRP A 26 5.09 -2.02 -17.41
CA TRP A 26 3.79 -2.38 -16.83
C TRP A 26 2.64 -1.65 -17.51
N LEU A 27 2.79 -0.35 -17.75
CA LEU A 27 1.83 0.50 -18.44
C LEU A 27 1.55 -0.02 -19.86
N LEU A 28 2.59 -0.29 -20.66
CA LEU A 28 2.42 -0.78 -22.03
C LEU A 28 1.77 -2.17 -22.08
N SER A 29 1.99 -3.00 -21.06
CA SER A 29 1.37 -4.32 -20.97
C SER A 29 -0.08 -4.28 -20.50
N HIS A 30 -0.51 -3.20 -19.83
CA HIS A 30 -1.85 -3.07 -19.23
C HIS A 30 -2.63 -1.85 -19.74
N MET A 31 -2.18 -1.18 -20.80
CA MET A 31 -2.82 0.03 -21.32
C MET A 31 -4.17 -0.19 -22.01
N ASP A 32 -4.44 -1.41 -22.44
CA ASP A 32 -5.70 -1.81 -23.08
C ASP A 32 -6.70 -2.42 -22.08
N ASP A 33 -6.27 -2.58 -20.83
CA ASP A 33 -7.08 -3.20 -19.79
C ASP A 33 -8.06 -2.16 -19.22
N PRO A 34 -9.39 -2.39 -19.23
CA PRO A 34 -10.36 -1.47 -18.64
C PRO A 34 -10.10 -1.19 -17.15
N ASP A 35 -9.39 -2.09 -16.46
CA ASP A 35 -8.93 -1.85 -15.10
C ASP A 35 -8.03 -0.61 -15.01
N ILE A 36 -7.29 -0.20 -16.05
CA ILE A 36 -6.36 0.94 -15.97
C ILE A 36 -7.06 2.29 -15.74
N ASP A 37 -8.32 2.40 -16.15
CA ASP A 37 -9.18 3.56 -15.93
C ASP A 37 -9.90 3.54 -14.57
N ASP A 38 -9.82 2.42 -13.84
CA ASP A 38 -10.41 2.31 -12.51
C ASP A 38 -9.72 3.30 -11.55
N PRO A 39 -10.49 4.06 -10.75
CA PRO A 39 -9.94 5.04 -9.83
C PRO A 39 -8.89 4.39 -8.94
N ILE A 40 -7.70 4.99 -8.92
CA ILE A 40 -6.63 4.60 -7.99
C ILE A 40 -7.15 4.87 -6.58
N SER A 41 -7.70 3.83 -5.95
CA SER A 41 -8.04 3.87 -4.54
C SER A 41 -6.74 4.17 -3.80
N LYS A 42 -6.68 5.32 -3.13
CA LYS A 42 -5.52 5.79 -2.35
C LYS A 42 -5.09 4.79 -1.27
N ASP A 43 -5.90 3.76 -1.04
CA ASP A 43 -5.61 2.58 -0.24
C ASP A 43 -4.53 1.67 -0.82
N ALA A 44 -4.09 1.83 -2.08
CA ALA A 44 -2.94 1.08 -2.60
C ALA A 44 -1.58 1.50 -1.98
N GLN A 45 -1.56 2.63 -1.23
CA GLN A 45 -0.46 2.99 -0.32
C GLN A 45 -0.76 2.71 1.15
N ALA A 46 -1.93 2.14 1.48
CA ALA A 46 -1.97 1.24 2.61
C ALA A 46 -1.29 -0.03 2.11
N SER A 47 0.05 0.01 2.12
CA SER A 47 0.87 -1.17 2.34
C SER A 47 0.02 -2.15 3.13
N GLU A 48 -0.27 -3.32 2.56
CA GLU A 48 -0.97 -4.39 3.26
C GLU A 48 -0.48 -4.32 4.70
N GLN A 49 -1.32 -3.83 5.62
CA GLN A 49 -0.98 -3.71 7.02
C GLN A 49 -1.12 -5.12 7.56
N SER A 50 -0.30 -6.01 7.01
CA SER A 50 -0.02 -7.32 7.52
C SER A 50 0.55 -7.03 8.89
N VAL A 51 -0.30 -7.28 9.88
CA VAL A 51 0.11 -7.21 11.27
C VAL A 51 1.29 -8.16 11.38
N ASP A 52 2.46 -7.59 11.62
CA ASP A 52 3.70 -8.34 11.66
C ASP A 52 3.61 -9.38 12.79
N GLU A 53 3.62 -10.66 12.41
CA GLU A 53 3.35 -11.77 13.32
C GLU A 53 4.41 -11.86 14.43
N ALA A 54 5.64 -11.41 14.15
CA ALA A 54 6.71 -11.28 15.15
C ALA A 54 6.39 -10.19 16.18
N SER A 55 5.81 -9.08 15.76
CA SER A 55 5.31 -8.02 16.63
C SER A 55 4.13 -8.49 17.50
N VAL A 56 3.25 -9.34 16.95
CA VAL A 56 2.15 -9.99 17.71
C VAL A 56 2.72 -10.93 18.77
N GLN A 57 3.63 -11.83 18.40
CA GLN A 57 4.30 -12.77 19.32
C GLN A 57 5.05 -12.07 20.46
N THR A 58 5.66 -10.92 20.16
CA THR A 58 6.32 -10.09 21.16
C THR A 58 5.32 -9.57 22.20
N LEU A 59 4.16 -9.07 21.74
CA LEU A 59 3.09 -8.61 22.62
C LEU A 59 2.46 -9.76 23.42
N ILE A 60 2.30 -10.93 22.82
CA ILE A 60 1.83 -12.14 23.52
C ILE A 60 2.83 -12.55 24.61
N SER A 61 4.14 -12.48 24.34
CA SER A 61 5.20 -12.76 25.32
C SER A 61 5.21 -11.77 26.49
N PHE A 62 4.79 -10.53 26.26
CA PHE A 62 4.55 -9.55 27.33
C PHE A 62 3.27 -9.82 28.14
N GLY A 63 2.44 -10.78 27.74
CA GLY A 63 1.20 -11.15 28.40
C GLY A 63 -0.06 -10.50 27.83
N PHE A 64 0.02 -9.87 26.66
CA PHE A 64 -1.17 -9.34 25.97
C PHE A 64 -1.91 -10.45 25.22
N GLN A 65 -3.24 -10.37 25.16
CA GLN A 65 -4.02 -11.28 24.32
C GLN A 65 -3.81 -10.95 22.83
N GLU A 66 -3.80 -11.99 21.99
CA GLU A 66 -3.59 -11.87 20.53
C GLU A 66 -4.52 -10.84 19.89
N ASP A 67 -5.82 -10.87 20.22
CA ASP A 67 -6.81 -9.94 19.69
C ASP A 67 -6.50 -8.47 20.05
N VAL A 68 -5.96 -8.23 21.26
CA VAL A 68 -5.55 -6.90 21.73
C VAL A 68 -4.25 -6.48 21.04
N ALA A 69 -3.29 -7.39 20.87
CA ALA A 69 -2.04 -7.14 20.18
C ALA A 69 -2.27 -6.74 18.72
N ILE A 70 -3.12 -7.47 18.00
CA ILE A 70 -3.52 -7.17 16.62
C ILE A 70 -4.22 -5.80 16.54
N LYS A 71 -5.15 -5.51 17.46
CA LYS A 71 -5.84 -4.22 17.51
C LYS A 71 -4.88 -3.06 17.77
N ALA A 72 -3.93 -3.22 18.70
CA ALA A 72 -2.94 -2.20 19.02
C ALA A 72 -1.99 -1.94 17.84
N LEU A 73 -1.52 -2.98 17.16
CA LEU A 73 -0.65 -2.85 15.98
C LEU A 73 -1.38 -2.14 14.84
N LYS A 74 -2.63 -2.52 14.54
CA LYS A 74 -3.45 -1.83 13.53
C LYS A 74 -3.71 -0.35 13.88
N ALA A 75 -3.93 -0.04 15.16
CA ALA A 75 -4.15 1.33 15.62
C ALA A 75 -2.88 2.20 15.52
N SER A 76 -1.71 1.63 15.83
CA SER A 76 -0.42 2.33 15.77
C SER A 76 -0.06 2.75 14.34
N VAL A 77 -0.27 1.86 13.35
CA VAL A 77 0.02 2.20 11.94
C VAL A 77 -0.93 3.28 11.41
N ARG A 78 -2.19 3.29 11.88
CA ARG A 78 -3.16 4.34 11.55
C ARG A 78 -2.77 5.71 12.13
N PHE A 79 -2.05 5.74 13.25
CA PHE A 79 -1.59 6.99 13.86
C PHE A 79 -0.43 7.61 13.07
N SER A 80 0.51 6.81 12.58
CA SER A 80 1.64 7.29 11.76
C SER A 80 1.18 8.03 10.49
N TYR A 81 0.09 7.55 9.87
CA TYR A 81 -0.49 8.18 8.68
C TYR A 81 -1.17 9.53 8.95
N VAL A 82 -1.62 9.79 10.19
CA VAL A 82 -2.27 11.06 10.57
C VAL A 82 -1.22 12.15 10.81
N ILE A 83 -0.01 11.80 11.24
CA ILE A 83 1.06 12.77 11.52
C ILE A 83 1.83 13.19 10.25
N TYR A 84 1.89 12.33 9.23
CA TYR A 84 2.52 12.64 7.93
C TYR A 84 1.57 13.33 6.93
N ARG A 85 0.41 13.80 7.40
CA ARG A 85 -0.64 14.47 6.62
C ARG A 85 -0.72 15.99 6.89
N PHE A 86 0.38 16.61 7.32
CA PHE A 86 0.54 18.06 7.45
C PHE A 86 1.77 18.56 6.71
#